data_AF-U6RSJ7-F1
#
_entry.id   AF-U6RSJ7-F1
#
_cell.length_a   1.000
_cell.length_b   1.000
_cell.length_c   1.000
_cell.angle_alpha   90.00
_cell.angle_beta   90.00
_cell.angle_gamma   90.00
#
_symmetry.space_group_name_H-M   'P 1'
#
loop_
_entity.id
_entity.type
_entity.pdbx_description
1 polymer ?
#
loop_
_entity_poly.entity_id
_entity_poly.type
_entity_poly.pdbx_seq_one_letter_code
_entity_poly.pdbx_strand_id
1 'polypeptide(L)'
;MKRFASHYLYAPDTGFLKQQVVEMEGEYVVRFFPLTEEIESVEWLPGVIELTQVKDKFCAYLLFPFDFTMMQPVAETRRRQLL
;
A
#
# COMPACT_ATOMS: atom_id res chain seq x y z
N MET A 1 -14.73 -6.90 1.47
CA MET A 1 -13.63 -6.13 0.86
C MET A 1 -13.02 -5.25 1.93
N LYS A 2 -11.70 -5.12 1.96
CA LYS A 2 -10.98 -4.22 2.88
C LYS A 2 -10.29 -3.13 2.08
N ARG A 3 -10.18 -1.94 2.65
CA ARG A 3 -9.54 -0.80 2.01
C ARG A 3 -8.49 -0.24 2.95
N PHE A 4 -7.29 -0.08 2.41
CA PHE A 4 -6.16 0.50 3.12
C PHE A 4 -5.67 1.73 2.38
N ALA A 5 -5.25 2.75 3.11
CA ALA A 5 -4.47 3.85 2.57
C ALA A 5 -3.22 4.05 3.42
N SER A 6 -2.16 4.60 2.83
CA SER A 6 -0.98 5.05 3.57
C SER A 6 -0.44 6.31 2.93
N HIS A 7 0.73 6.76 3.39
CA HIS A 7 1.37 7.98 2.88
C HIS A 7 1.67 7.84 1.38
N TYR A 8 2.16 6.66 0.97
CA TYR A 8 2.42 6.32 -0.43
C TYR A 8 2.05 4.87 -0.73
N LEU A 9 1.64 4.62 -1.97
CA LEU A 9 1.59 3.31 -2.60
C LEU A 9 2.80 3.18 -3.52
N TYR A 10 3.61 2.14 -3.37
CA TYR A 10 4.58 1.74 -4.37
C TYR A 10 3.94 0.71 -5.30
N ALA A 11 3.68 1.11 -6.54
CA ALA A 11 3.15 0.24 -7.58
C ALA A 11 4.28 -0.13 -8.57
N PRO A 12 4.50 -1.42 -8.87
CA PRO A 12 5.40 -1.86 -9.93
C PRO A 12 5.11 -1.10 -11.22
N ASP A 13 6.18 -0.75 -11.94
CA ASP A 13 6.16 0.01 -13.21
C ASP A 13 5.68 1.47 -13.13
N THR A 14 5.10 1.91 -12.00
CA THR A 14 4.63 3.29 -11.81
C THR A 14 5.45 4.06 -10.76
N GLY A 15 5.97 3.36 -9.75
CA GLY A 15 6.72 3.96 -8.64
C GLY A 15 5.83 4.40 -7.48
N PHE A 16 6.25 5.45 -6.76
CA PHE A 16 5.53 5.95 -5.58
C PHE A 16 4.37 6.88 -5.97
N LEU A 17 3.16 6.49 -5.58
CA LEU A 17 1.92 7.23 -5.77
C LEU A 17 1.43 7.73 -4.41
N LYS A 18 1.21 9.04 -4.29
CA LYS A 18 0.70 9.64 -3.07
C LYS A 18 -0.81 9.39 -2.93
N GLN A 19 -1.27 9.18 -1.70
CA GLN A 19 -2.70 9.14 -1.34
C GLN A 19 -3.53 8.23 -2.24
N GLN A 20 -3.15 6.95 -2.32
CA GLN A 20 -3.95 5.92 -2.98
C GLN A 20 -4.63 5.03 -1.95
N VAL A 21 -5.85 4.61 -2.25
CA VAL A 21 -6.55 3.51 -1.59
C VAL A 21 -6.22 2.23 -2.32
N VAL A 22 -5.84 1.20 -1.57
CA VAL A 22 -5.68 -0.18 -2.04
C VAL A 22 -6.90 -0.97 -1.57
N GLU A 23 -7.68 -1.47 -2.52
CA GLU A 23 -8.84 -2.33 -2.24
C GLU A 23 -8.46 -3.80 -2.38
N MET A 24 -8.77 -4.58 -1.34
CA MET A 24 -8.37 -5.97 -1.19
C MET A 24 -9.58 -6.90 -1.06
N GLU A 25 -9.42 -8.10 -1.64
CA GLU A 25 -10.30 -9.25 -1.47
C GLU A 25 -9.47 -10.47 -1.06
N GLY A 26 -9.60 -10.86 0.22
CA GLY A 26 -8.67 -11.81 0.84
C GLY A 26 -7.25 -11.25 0.85
N GLU A 27 -6.29 -12.03 0.37
CA GLU A 27 -4.88 -11.66 0.32
C GLU A 27 -4.49 -10.82 -0.93
N TYR A 28 -5.41 -10.66 -1.88
CA TYR A 28 -5.11 -10.07 -3.19
C TYR A 28 -5.66 -8.66 -3.33
N VAL A 29 -4.91 -7.84 -4.06
CA VAL A 29 -5.31 -6.50 -4.49
C VAL A 29 -6.21 -6.61 -5.71
N VAL A 30 -7.41 -6.03 -5.60
CA VAL A 30 -8.40 -5.97 -6.69
C VAL A 30 -8.17 -4.74 -7.54
N ARG A 31 -7.91 -3.59 -6.90
CA ARG A 31 -7.58 -2.32 -7.56
C ARG A 31 -6.94 -1.35 -6.57
N PHE A 32 -6.35 -0.29 -7.10
CA PHE A 32 -6.01 0.90 -6.34
C PHE A 32 -6.50 2.14 -7.07
N PHE A 33 -6.80 3.22 -6.33
CA PHE A 33 -7.34 4.46 -6.88
C PHE A 33 -7.06 5.63 -5.92
N PRO A 34 -7.10 6.89 -6.39
CA PRO A 34 -6.86 8.05 -5.54
C PRO A 34 -7.82 8.10 -4.34
N LEU A 35 -7.29 8.44 -3.17
CA LEU A 35 -8.09 8.68 -1.97
C LEU A 35 -8.87 10.00 -2.14
N THR A 36 -10.19 9.89 -2.31
CA THR A 36 -11.12 11.03 -2.30
C THR A 36 -11.85 11.10 -0.95
N GLU A 37 -12.41 12.26 -0.61
CA GLU A 37 -13.03 12.53 0.70
C GLU A 37 -14.30 11.69 0.98
N GLU A 38 -14.88 11.02 -0.03
CA GLU A 38 -16.16 10.30 0.06
C GLU A 38 -16.05 8.77 0.20
N ILE A 39 -14.90 8.24 0.64
CA ILE A 39 -14.74 6.78 0.78
C ILE A 39 -14.97 6.36 2.23
N GLU A 40 -16.15 5.80 2.50
CA GLU A 40 -16.44 5.16 3.78
C GLU A 40 -15.55 3.92 3.98
N SER A 41 -15.04 3.76 5.21
CA SER A 41 -14.32 2.57 5.68
C SER A 41 -12.95 2.29 5.00
N VAL A 42 -12.04 3.25 5.09
CA VAL A 42 -10.61 3.07 4.75
C VAL A 42 -9.76 3.04 6.03
N GLU A 43 -8.96 2.00 6.21
CA GLU A 43 -7.97 1.94 7.30
C GLU A 43 -6.70 2.68 6.88
N TRP A 44 -6.31 3.70 7.65
CA TRP A 44 -5.07 4.43 7.43
C TRP A 44 -3.89 3.75 8.13
N LEU A 45 -2.84 3.44 7.36
CA LEU A 45 -1.63 2.79 7.83
C LEU A 45 -0.43 3.74 7.79
N PRO A 46 0.48 3.69 8.79
CA PRO A 46 1.72 4.44 8.74
C PRO A 46 2.73 3.74 7.82
N GLY A 47 3.47 4.49 7.00
CA GLY A 47 4.46 3.92 6.07
C GLY A 47 4.01 3.95 4.61
N VAL A 48 4.49 2.95 3.86
CA VAL A 48 4.24 2.75 2.41
C VAL A 48 3.58 1.39 2.20
N ILE A 49 2.55 1.34 1.36
CA ILE A 49 2.02 0.06 0.86
C ILE A 49 2.77 -0.30 -0.42
N GLU A 50 3.44 -1.45 -0.45
CA GLU A 50 4.11 -2.02 -1.62
C GLU A 50 3.17 -3.04 -2.30
N LEU A 51 2.96 -2.90 -3.60
CA LEU A 51 2.35 -3.95 -4.42
C LEU A 51 3.43 -4.90 -4.93
N THR A 52 3.24 -6.19 -4.71
CA THR A 52 4.13 -7.23 -5.24
C THR A 52 3.34 -8.24 -6.03
N GLN A 53 3.80 -8.53 -7.25
CA GLN A 53 3.19 -9.55 -8.09
C GLN A 53 3.54 -10.94 -7.57
N VAL A 54 2.52 -11.75 -7.30
CA VAL A 54 2.61 -13.16 -6.92
C VAL A 54 1.80 -13.96 -7.94
N LYS A 55 2.50 -14.62 -8.88
CA LYS A 55 1.90 -15.23 -10.08
C LYS A 55 1.15 -14.18 -10.92
N ASP A 56 -0.15 -14.35 -11.11
CA ASP A 56 -1.00 -13.50 -11.95
C ASP A 56 -1.81 -12.46 -11.13
N LYS A 57 -1.48 -12.28 -9.83
CA LYS A 57 -2.19 -11.37 -8.92
C LYS A 57 -1.21 -10.52 -8.12
N PHE A 58 -1.69 -9.40 -7.58
CA PHE A 58 -0.92 -8.56 -6.66
C PHE A 58 -1.29 -8.84 -5.21
N CYS A 59 -0.29 -8.87 -4.34
CA CYS A 59 -0.46 -8.81 -2.88
C CYS A 59 0.07 -7.46 -2.37
N ALA A 60 -0.51 -6.96 -1.28
CA ALA A 60 -0.10 -5.70 -0.66
C ALA A 60 0.71 -5.96 0.63
N TYR A 61 1.80 -5.23 0.79
CA TYR A 61 2.66 -5.29 1.97
C TYR A 61 2.86 -3.89 2.56
N LEU A 62 2.69 -3.76 3.87
CA LEU A 62 3.07 -2.54 4.58
C LEU A 62 4.57 -2.55 4.87
N LEU A 63 5.26 -1.50 4.44
CA LEU A 63 6.63 -1.17 4.82
C LEU A 63 6.60 -0.08 5.91
N PHE A 64 6.99 -0.44 7.13
CA PHE A 64 7.05 0.50 8.26
C PHE A 64 8.11 0.09 9.30
N PRO A 65 8.89 1.02 9.88
CA PRO A 65 9.02 2.45 9.52
C PRO A 65 9.55 2.68 8.10
N PHE A 66 9.50 3.91 7.59
CA PHE A 66 9.98 4.27 6.25
C PHE A 66 10.53 5.70 6.24
N ASP A 67 11.66 5.94 5.57
CA ASP A 67 12.23 7.28 5.40
C ASP A 67 11.57 7.97 4.20
N PHE A 68 10.67 8.92 4.47
CA PHE A 68 9.97 9.67 3.44
C PHE A 68 10.79 10.80 2.82
N THR A 69 11.92 11.18 3.42
CA THR A 69 12.83 12.19 2.85
C THR A 69 13.72 11.54 1.78
N MET A 70 14.27 10.36 2.08
CA MET A 70 15.10 9.60 1.14
C MET A 70 14.31 8.64 0.26
N MET A 71 13.01 8.46 0.52
CA MET A 71 12.12 7.54 -0.19
C MET A 71 12.63 6.08 -0.18
N GLN A 72 13.09 5.61 0.99
CA GLN A 72 13.65 4.27 1.14
C GLN A 72 13.34 3.62 2.51
N PRO A 73 13.37 2.28 2.60
CA PRO A 73 13.39 1.58 3.87
C PRO A 73 14.58 1.99 4.75
N VAL A 74 14.39 1.95 6.07
CA VAL A 74 15.43 2.06 7.09
C VAL A 74 15.77 0.68 7.64
N ALA A 75 16.82 0.59 8.47
CA ALA A 75 17.30 -0.68 9.02
C ALA A 75 16.20 -1.47 9.76
N GLU A 76 15.28 -0.77 10.41
CA GLU A 76 14.19 -1.35 11.19
C GLU A 76 12.92 -1.61 10.37
N THR A 77 12.87 -1.24 9.08
CA THR A 77 11.69 -1.41 8.24
C THR A 77 11.24 -2.87 8.22
N ARG A 78 10.01 -3.10 8.66
CA ARG A 78 9.35 -4.40 8.55
C ARG A 78 8.45 -4.41 7.34
N ARG A 79 8.39 -5.56 6.69
CA ARG A 79 7.48 -5.85 5.58
C ARG A 79 6.40 -6.81 6.08
N ARG A 80 5.16 -6.34 6.16
CA ARG A 80 4.00 -7.11 6.67
C ARG A 80 2.92 -7.23 5.59
N GLN A 81 2.50 -8.44 5.25
CA GLN A 81 1.39 -8.64 4.31
C GLN A 81 0.07 -8.12 4.90
N LEU A 82 -0.71 -7.43 4.06
CA LEU A 82 -2.08 -7.02 4.38
C LEU A 82 -3.07 -8.12 4.01
N LEU A 83 -4.15 -8.25 4.78
CA LEU A 83 -5.19 -9.28 4.69
C LEU A 83 -6.56 -8.67 4.91
#